data_AF-A0A7K0PA94-F1
#
_entry.id   AF-A0A7K0PA94-F1
#
_cell.length_a   1.000
_cell.length_b   1.000
_cell.length_c   1.000
_cell.angle_alpha   90.00
_cell.angle_beta   90.00
_cell.angle_gamma   90.00
#
_symmetry.space_group_name_H-M   'P 1'
#
loop_
_entity.id
_entity.type
_entity.pdbx_description
1 polymer ?
#
loop_
_entity_poly.entity_id
_entity_poly.type
_entity_poly.pdbx_seq_one_letter_code
_entity_poly.pdbx_strand_id
1 'polypeptide(L)'
;MQLQLHPADHQHASLLGSVDAWAHTLRSDHTRRAYLGPVLRLLEHPAGFSPAGLEALRDHMLEAGRQARTVHRAMGAVIACSAWLSTHGHLPASTPPALQAVPRPQRDPSSRRSEPRRTEQLALPWPASPPPAG
;
A
#
# COMPACT_ATOMS: atom_id res chain seq x y z
N MET A 1 -28.11 31.55 12.68
CA MET A 1 -28.27 30.22 12.06
C MET A 1 -27.20 29.29 12.60
N GLN A 2 -27.56 28.35 13.48
CA GLN A 2 -26.64 27.31 13.93
C GLN A 2 -26.76 26.14 12.95
N LEU A 3 -25.73 25.92 12.13
CA LEU A 3 -25.59 24.71 11.32
C LEU A 3 -25.38 23.53 12.28
N GLN A 4 -26.43 22.73 12.50
CA GLN A 4 -26.31 21.46 13.19
C GLN A 4 -25.55 20.50 12.27
N LEU A 5 -24.23 20.42 12.46
CA LEU A 5 -23.38 19.42 11.82
C LEU A 5 -23.88 18.03 12.21
N HIS A 6 -24.08 17.16 11.22
CA HIS A 6 -24.60 15.82 11.46
C HIS A 6 -23.57 15.03 12.30
N PRO A 7 -23.98 14.14 13.22
CA PRO A 7 -23.05 13.35 14.03
C PRO A 7 -22.12 12.47 13.19
N ALA A 8 -22.54 12.09 11.98
CA ALA A 8 -21.71 11.39 11.00
C ALA A 8 -20.52 12.24 10.52
N ASP A 9 -20.70 13.55 10.35
CA ASP A 9 -19.64 14.47 9.91
C ASP A 9 -18.55 14.64 10.98
N HIS A 10 -18.97 14.63 12.26
CA HIS A 10 -18.03 14.70 13.39
C HIS A 10 -17.17 13.44 13.51
N GLN A 11 -17.77 12.27 13.32
CA GLN A 11 -17.02 11.00 13.31
C GLN A 11 -16.04 10.95 12.13
N HIS A 12 -16.47 11.42 10.96
CA HIS A 12 -15.61 11.49 9.77
C HIS A 12 -14.41 12.44 9.98
N ALA A 13 -14.65 13.66 10.48
CA ALA A 13 -13.59 14.62 10.77
C ALA A 13 -12.59 14.13 11.82
N SER A 14 -13.09 13.43 12.86
CA SER A 14 -12.26 12.81 13.89
C SER A 14 -11.35 11.69 13.31
N LEU A 15 -11.90 10.87 12.42
CA LEU A 15 -11.13 9.83 11.73
C LEU A 15 -10.05 10.43 10.81
N LEU A 16 -10.36 11.51 10.08
CA LEU A 16 -9.37 12.21 9.26
C LEU A 16 -8.19 12.74 10.09
N GLY A 17 -8.46 13.38 11.23
CA GLY A 17 -7.41 13.84 12.15
C GLY A 17 -6.57 12.68 12.70
N SER A 18 -7.20 11.54 12.97
CA SER A 18 -6.52 10.33 13.46
C SER A 18 -5.64 9.68 12.38
N VAL A 19 -6.09 9.68 11.12
CA VAL A 19 -5.29 9.24 9.97
C VAL A 19 -4.08 10.15 9.75
N ASP A 20 -4.25 11.46 9.90
CA ASP A 20 -3.14 12.41 9.82
C ASP A 20 -2.12 12.17 10.96
N ALA A 21 -2.59 11.97 12.19
CA ALA A 21 -1.73 11.62 13.32
C ALA A 21 -0.94 10.32 13.07
N TRP A 22 -1.61 9.27 12.54
CA TRP A 22 -0.94 8.05 12.11
C TRP A 22 0.12 8.33 11.03
N ALA A 23 -0.19 9.16 10.04
CA ALA A 23 0.71 9.48 8.94
C ALA A 23 2.00 10.18 9.44
N HIS A 24 1.92 10.96 10.52
CA HIS A 24 3.06 11.59 11.18
C HIS A 24 3.97 10.57 11.89
N THR A 25 3.49 9.37 12.21
CA THR A 25 4.34 8.28 12.76
C THR A 25 5.24 7.63 11.71
N LEU A 26 4.99 7.87 10.41
CA LEU A 26 5.77 7.30 9.31
C LEU A 26 7.10 8.05 9.13
N ARG A 27 8.19 7.28 9.07
CA ARG A 27 9.58 7.80 9.07
C ARG A 27 9.99 8.60 7.82
N SER A 28 9.31 8.43 6.70
CA SER A 28 9.69 9.12 5.46
C SER A 28 8.49 9.77 4.78
N ASP A 29 8.69 10.97 4.23
CA ASP A 29 7.65 11.68 3.47
C ASP A 29 7.26 10.95 2.19
N HIS A 30 8.17 10.15 1.62
CA HIS A 30 7.85 9.30 0.49
C HIS A 30 6.85 8.20 0.90
N THR A 31 7.11 7.50 2.01
CA THR A 31 6.20 6.49 2.55
C THR A 31 4.87 7.12 2.96
N ARG A 32 4.91 8.29 3.61
CA ARG A 32 3.71 9.03 4.01
C ARG A 32 2.81 9.30 2.82
N ARG A 33 3.34 9.91 1.75
CA ARG A 33 2.57 10.18 0.52
C ARG A 33 2.05 8.91 -0.15
N ALA A 34 2.86 7.85 -0.21
CA ALA A 34 2.47 6.59 -0.82
C ALA A 34 1.35 5.86 -0.04
N TYR A 35 1.29 6.05 1.28
CA TYR A 35 0.36 5.33 2.17
C TYR A 35 -0.91 6.11 2.45
N LEU A 36 -0.82 7.45 2.51
CA LEU A 36 -1.95 8.31 2.84
C LEU A 36 -3.04 8.26 1.75
N GLY A 37 -2.64 8.27 0.47
CA GLY A 37 -3.59 8.28 -0.66
C GLY A 37 -4.61 7.13 -0.60
N PRO A 38 -4.17 5.85 -0.52
CA PRO A 38 -5.08 4.72 -0.38
C PRO A 38 -5.98 4.77 0.86
N VAL A 39 -5.48 5.27 1.99
CA VAL A 39 -6.24 5.37 3.25
C VAL A 39 -7.33 6.43 3.15
N LEU A 40 -7.01 7.61 2.63
CA LEU A 40 -7.99 8.67 2.40
C LEU A 40 -9.04 8.23 1.39
N ARG A 41 -8.63 7.55 0.32
CA ARG A 41 -9.56 7.02 -0.68
C ARG A 41 -10.53 5.99 -0.08
N LEU A 42 -10.08 5.20 0.88
CA LEU A 42 -10.94 4.27 1.60
C LEU A 42 -11.94 4.99 2.53
N LEU A 43 -11.51 6.07 3.20
CA LEU A 43 -12.38 6.88 4.05
C LEU A 43 -13.50 7.58 3.25
N GLU A 44 -13.23 7.98 2.00
CA GLU A 44 -14.25 8.52 1.08
C GLU A 44 -15.28 7.46 0.67
N HIS A 45 -14.95 6.17 0.76
CA HIS A 45 -15.86 5.11 0.39
C HIS A 45 -16.93 4.91 1.47
N PRO A 46 -18.23 4.75 1.12
CA PRO A 46 -19.31 4.58 2.11
C PRO A 46 -19.11 3.41 3.07
N ALA A 47 -18.42 2.36 2.63
CA ALA A 47 -18.10 1.20 3.44
C ALA A 47 -16.88 1.40 4.37
N GLY A 48 -16.08 2.46 4.19
CA GLY A 48 -14.95 2.82 5.06
C GLY A 48 -13.96 1.69 5.34
N PHE A 49 -13.51 1.60 6.59
CA PHE A 49 -12.64 0.51 7.09
C PHE A 49 -13.41 -0.81 7.29
N SER A 50 -13.89 -1.39 6.19
CA SER A 50 -14.53 -2.70 6.14
C SER A 50 -13.96 -3.56 5.01
N PRO A 51 -14.20 -4.89 5.03
CA PRO A 51 -13.80 -5.77 3.93
C PRO A 51 -14.30 -5.27 2.56
N ALA A 52 -15.58 -4.87 2.49
CA ALA A 52 -16.19 -4.35 1.26
C ALA A 52 -15.51 -3.07 0.76
N GLY A 53 -15.13 -2.15 1.66
CA GLY A 53 -14.39 -0.95 1.28
C GLY A 53 -13.00 -1.27 0.72
N LEU A 54 -12.30 -2.21 1.36
CA LEU A 54 -10.96 -2.61 0.93
C LEU A 54 -10.99 -3.39 -0.40
N GLU A 55 -12.02 -4.20 -0.64
CA GLU A 55 -12.28 -4.86 -1.92
C GLU A 55 -12.55 -3.84 -3.03
N ALA A 56 -13.44 -2.88 -2.78
CA ALA A 56 -13.73 -1.80 -3.74
C ALA A 56 -12.47 -0.99 -4.08
N LEU A 57 -11.63 -0.66 -3.09
CA LEU A 57 -10.36 0.01 -3.33
C LEU A 57 -9.41 -0.85 -4.18
N ARG A 58 -9.28 -2.14 -3.86
CA ARG A 58 -8.44 -3.09 -4.61
C ARG A 58 -8.88 -3.15 -6.06
N ASP A 59 -10.16 -3.37 -6.30
CA ASP A 59 -10.73 -3.57 -7.63
C ASP A 59 -10.63 -2.30 -8.46
N HIS A 60 -10.95 -1.14 -7.87
CA HIS A 60 -10.74 0.16 -8.49
C HIS A 60 -9.28 0.39 -8.92
N MET A 61 -8.31 0.03 -8.09
CA MET A 61 -6.90 0.18 -8.45
C MET A 61 -6.48 -0.78 -9.57
N LEU A 62 -7.01 -2.01 -9.59
CA LEU A 62 -6.73 -2.98 -10.65
C LEU A 62 -7.34 -2.54 -11.98
N GLU A 63 -8.59 -2.06 -11.97
CA GLU A 63 -9.28 -1.50 -13.13
C GLU A 63 -8.55 -0.26 -13.68
N ALA A 64 -7.98 0.57 -12.80
CA ALA A 64 -7.11 1.69 -13.17
C ALA A 64 -5.72 1.26 -13.69
N GLY A 65 -5.48 -0.03 -13.94
CA GLY A 65 -4.24 -0.56 -14.49
C GLY A 65 -3.06 -0.52 -13.52
N ARG A 66 -3.30 -0.40 -12.21
CA ARG A 66 -2.20 -0.41 -11.21
C ARG A 66 -1.62 -1.82 -11.10
N GLN A 67 -0.29 -1.91 -11.06
CA GLN A 67 0.40 -3.17 -10.86
C GLN A 67 0.02 -3.83 -9.53
N ALA A 68 -0.09 -5.16 -9.50
CA ALA A 68 -0.44 -5.93 -8.30
C ALA A 68 0.45 -5.61 -7.08
N ARG A 69 1.75 -5.30 -7.29
CA ARG A 69 2.66 -4.87 -6.21
C ARG A 69 2.21 -3.56 -5.57
N THR A 70 1.73 -2.62 -6.37
CA THR A 70 1.24 -1.31 -5.90
C THR A 70 -0.07 -1.48 -5.13
N VAL A 71 -1.00 -2.28 -5.65
CA VAL A 71 -2.26 -2.61 -4.96
C VAL A 71 -2.00 -3.32 -3.64
N HIS A 72 -1.10 -4.30 -3.62
CA HIS A 72 -0.69 -4.99 -2.39
C HIS A 72 -0.12 -4.03 -1.35
N ARG A 73 0.72 -3.07 -1.75
CA ARG A 73 1.27 -2.04 -0.85
C ARG A 73 0.18 -1.13 -0.30
N ALA A 74 -0.75 -0.71 -1.16
CA ALA A 74 -1.89 0.13 -0.76
C ALA A 74 -2.79 -0.57 0.26
N MET A 75 -3.16 -1.82 0.02
CA MET A 75 -3.92 -2.63 0.99
C MET A 75 -3.16 -2.81 2.31
N GLY A 76 -1.84 -3.01 2.24
CA GLY A 76 -0.97 -3.09 3.41
C GLY A 76 -0.96 -1.79 4.23
N ALA A 77 -0.95 -0.63 3.58
CA ALA A 77 -1.04 0.67 4.23
C ALA A 77 -2.37 0.85 4.98
N VAL A 78 -3.48 0.46 4.34
CA VAL A 78 -4.82 0.46 4.97
C VAL A 78 -4.84 -0.40 6.23
N ILE A 79 -4.35 -1.65 6.16
CA ILE A 79 -4.33 -2.56 7.31
C ILE A 79 -3.42 -2.03 8.43
N ALA A 80 -2.28 -1.42 8.09
CA ALA A 80 -1.38 -0.83 9.08
C ALA A 80 -2.03 0.39 9.78
N CYS A 81 -2.73 1.22 9.02
CA CYS A 81 -3.49 2.34 9.58
C CYS A 81 -4.63 1.86 10.47
N SER A 82 -5.42 0.87 10.03
CA SER A 82 -6.53 0.36 10.83
C SER A 82 -6.06 -0.28 12.13
N ALA A 83 -4.92 -0.98 12.11
CA ALA A 83 -4.30 -1.52 13.32
C ALA A 83 -3.96 -0.41 14.32
N TRP A 84 -3.30 0.66 13.86
CA TRP A 84 -2.99 1.81 14.70
C TRP A 84 -4.25 2.50 15.24
N LEU A 85 -5.26 2.73 14.40
CA LEU A 85 -6.53 3.34 14.82
C LEU A 85 -7.25 2.47 15.86
N SER A 86 -7.17 1.16 15.72
CA SER A 86 -7.77 0.22 16.68
C SER A 86 -7.05 0.27 18.03
N THR A 87 -5.71 0.36 18.06
CA THR A 87 -4.97 0.47 19.32
C THR A 87 -5.21 1.80 20.04
N HIS A 88 -5.67 2.82 19.32
CA HIS A 88 -5.99 4.14 19.87
C HIS A 88 -7.52 4.34 20.08
N GLY A 89 -8.33 3.29 19.93
CA GLY A 89 -9.76 3.33 20.22
C GLY A 89 -10.64 4.01 19.16
N HIS A 90 -10.10 4.31 17.97
CA HIS A 90 -10.84 4.92 16.87
C HIS A 90 -11.59 3.90 15.99
N LEU A 91 -11.17 2.63 16.02
CA LEU A 91 -11.82 1.53 15.33
C LEU A 91 -11.99 0.32 16.26
N PRO A 92 -12.98 -0.56 15.99
CA PRO A 92 -13.09 -1.84 16.68
C PRO A 92 -11.83 -2.70 16.50
N ALA A 93 -11.42 -3.40 17.57
CA ALA A 93 -10.27 -4.31 17.53
C ALA A 93 -10.43 -5.48 16.51
N SER A 94 -11.66 -5.77 16.09
CA SER A 94 -11.98 -6.76 15.04
C SER A 94 -11.73 -6.24 13.62
N THR A 95 -11.56 -4.94 13.42
CA THR A 95 -11.38 -4.36 12.08
C THR A 95 -10.09 -4.80 11.40
N PRO A 96 -8.88 -4.73 12.02
CA PRO A 96 -7.65 -5.17 11.38
C PRO A 96 -7.67 -6.63 10.91
N PRO A 97 -8.08 -7.64 11.72
CA PRO A 97 -8.14 -9.01 11.24
C PRO A 97 -9.20 -9.21 10.14
N ALA A 98 -10.33 -8.50 10.19
CA ALA A 98 -11.32 -8.54 9.10
C ALA A 98 -10.75 -8.02 7.77
N LEU A 99 -9.97 -6.94 7.80
CA LEU A 99 -9.30 -6.42 6.61
C LEU A 99 -8.16 -7.33 6.11
N GLN A 100 -7.47 -8.02 7.02
CA GLN A 100 -6.42 -8.98 6.65
C GLN A 100 -6.98 -10.21 5.91
N ALA A 101 -8.25 -10.55 6.14
CA ALA A 101 -8.92 -11.66 5.45
C ALA A 101 -9.22 -11.36 3.97
N VAL A 102 -9.18 -10.09 3.54
CA VAL A 102 -9.46 -9.70 2.15
C VAL A 102 -8.36 -10.24 1.21
N PRO A 103 -8.71 -11.00 0.16
CA PRO A 103 -7.73 -11.55 -0.77
C PRO A 103 -6.90 -10.46 -1.44
N ARG A 104 -5.57 -10.61 -1.36
CA ARG A 104 -4.64 -9.74 -2.08
C ARG A 104 -4.49 -10.20 -3.53
N PRO A 105 -4.30 -9.26 -4.48
CA PRO A 105 -4.03 -9.63 -5.85
C PRO A 105 -2.77 -10.50 -5.90
N GLN A 106 -2.91 -11.69 -6.51
CA GLN A 106 -1.77 -12.57 -6.73
C GLN A 106 -0.80 -11.85 -7.67
N ARG A 107 0.50 -11.91 -7.34
CA ARG A 107 1.51 -11.55 -8.33
C ARG A 107 1.41 -12.55 -9.45
N ASP A 108 1.12 -12.07 -10.66
CA ASP A 108 1.21 -12.90 -11.84
C ASP A 108 2.62 -13.53 -11.89
N PRO A 109 2.75 -14.87 -11.78
CA PRO A 109 4.04 -15.54 -11.82
C PRO A 109 4.77 -15.29 -13.15
N SER A 110 4.04 -14.92 -14.21
CA SER A 110 4.56 -14.59 -15.54
C SER A 110 5.42 -13.31 -15.56
N SER A 111 5.17 -12.37 -14.63
CA SER A 111 5.95 -11.12 -14.51
C SER A 111 7.37 -11.31 -13.97
N ARG A 112 7.78 -12.54 -13.61
CA ARG A 112 9.21 -12.86 -13.38
C ARG A 112 10.02 -12.98 -14.68
N ARG A 113 9.37 -12.93 -15.85
CA ARG A 113 10.03 -13.06 -17.16
C ARG A 113 10.33 -11.71 -17.84
N SER A 114 10.29 -10.60 -17.10
CA SER A 114 10.93 -9.35 -17.55
C SER A 114 12.41 -9.40 -17.19
N GLU A 115 13.16 -9.99 -18.14
CA GLU A 115 14.58 -9.82 -18.43
C GLU A 115 15.58 -9.95 -17.26
N PRO A 116 16.39 -11.03 -17.19
CA PRO A 116 17.75 -10.79 -16.72
C PRO A 116 18.30 -9.66 -17.59
N ARG A 117 18.83 -8.60 -16.97
CA ARG A 117 19.74 -7.70 -17.68
C ARG A 117 20.74 -8.60 -18.40
N ARG A 118 20.57 -8.75 -19.70
CA ARG A 118 21.61 -9.20 -20.60
C ARG A 118 22.59 -8.03 -20.60
N THR A 119 23.36 -7.94 -19.52
CA THR A 119 24.71 -7.46 -19.65
C THR A 119 25.28 -8.42 -20.67
N GLU A 120 25.34 -7.98 -21.93
CA GLU A 120 26.32 -8.48 -22.87
C GLU A 120 27.66 -8.26 -22.16
N GLN A 121 28.02 -9.25 -21.34
CA GLN A 121 29.36 -9.44 -20.90
C GLN A 121 30.09 -9.90 -22.16
N LEU A 122 30.45 -8.92 -23.00
CA LEU A 122 31.55 -8.99 -23.92
C LEU A 122 32.81 -9.25 -23.07
N ALA A 123 32.94 -10.48 -22.59
CA ALA A 123 34.24 -11.02 -22.22
C ALA A 123 34.95 -11.28 -23.54
N LEU A 124 35.70 -10.26 -23.96
CA LEU A 124 36.73 -10.34 -25.00
C LEU A 124 37.53 -11.63 -24.82
N PRO A 125 37.88 -12.37 -25.89
CA PRO A 125 38.85 -13.47 -25.78
C PRO A 125 40.18 -12.88 -25.32
N TRP A 126 40.53 -13.16 -24.08
CA TRP A 126 41.81 -12.78 -23.48
C TRP A 126 42.93 -13.50 -24.23
N PRO A 127 43.97 -12.82 -24.76
CA PRO A 127 45.12 -13.52 -25.29
C PRO A 127 45.90 -14.16 -24.13
N ALA A 128 46.01 -15.49 -24.14
CA ALA A 128 46.96 -16.21 -23.32
C ALA A 128 48.37 -15.91 -23.84
N SER A 129 49.16 -15.18 -23.07
CA SER A 129 50.63 -15.16 -23.24
C SER A 129 51.24 -15.80 -21.99
N PRO A 130 51.93 -16.95 -22.12
CA PRO A 130 52.68 -17.50 -21.00
C PRO A 130 53.96 -16.66 -20.78
N PRO A 131 54.40 -16.43 -19.53
CA PRO A 131 55.70 -15.82 -19.26
C PRO A 131 56.83 -16.79 -19.63
N PRO A 132 57.98 -16.30 -20.13
CA PRO A 132 59.12 -17.16 -20.46
C PRO A 132 59.75 -17.72 -19.18
N ALA A 133 60.14 -18.99 -19.24
CA ALA A 133 60.96 -19.63 -18.22
C ALA A 133 62.35 -18.98 -18.18
N GLY A 134 62.74 -18.50 -17.01
CA GLY A 134 64.10 -18.10 -16.66
C GLY A 134 64.48 -18.75 -15.34
#